data_AF-A0A1A9I667-F1
#
_entry.id   AF-A0A1A9I667-F1
#
_cell.length_a   1.000
_cell.length_b   1.000
_cell.length_c   1.000
_cell.angle_alpha   90.00
_cell.angle_beta   90.00
_cell.angle_gamma   90.00
#
_symmetry.space_group_name_H-M   'P 1'
#
loop_
_entity.id
_entity.type
_entity.pdbx_description
1 polymer ?
#
loop_
_entity_poly.entity_id
_entity_poly.type
_entity_poly.pdbx_seq_one_letter_code
_entity_poly.pdbx_strand_id
1 'polypeptide(L)'
;MLLFSGLVYSQEKMACDSLSGVLETIYVKDQKPRDTLNRLMKQFGYNSDTVNRYWNHVKEMDSLNALQVTKIIDRYGWLPQQKISPMAAQALYIVIQHAPAIQEKYLPVLKKAIDRGFAKKEYYAYMYDRIQMFHNKYQLYGTQYGSDRSGKTVLWPVKNAVQLNVRRKLMGLGTIEEQSKGMEYTFINPAIDSLKNRIVFFGNVENTRQQPVPDVAIYDSEKQCLGRTDRLGYFKIVPDKSALKNGIYLKKKIMR
;
A
#
# COMPACT_ATOMS: atom_id res chain seq x y z
N MET A 1 -36.07 50.35 4.94
CA MET A 1 -34.98 49.42 5.25
C MET A 1 -35.25 48.14 4.47
N LEU A 2 -34.44 47.88 3.45
CA LEU A 2 -34.67 46.86 2.41
C LEU A 2 -34.60 45.44 3.00
N LEU A 3 -35.61 44.63 2.65
CA LEU A 3 -35.71 43.20 2.90
C LEU A 3 -34.70 42.47 1.99
N PHE A 4 -33.67 41.85 2.56
CA PHE A 4 -32.84 40.89 1.84
C PHE A 4 -33.48 39.50 1.94
N SER A 5 -34.24 39.15 0.91
CA SER A 5 -34.65 37.79 0.60
C SER A 5 -33.42 36.96 0.23
N GLY A 6 -32.87 36.23 1.19
CA GLY A 6 -31.86 35.22 0.93
C GLY A 6 -32.49 34.02 0.23
N LEU A 7 -32.46 34.02 -1.11
CA LEU A 7 -32.60 32.80 -1.91
C LEU A 7 -31.45 31.85 -1.54
N VAL A 8 -31.71 30.93 -0.61
CA VAL A 8 -30.87 29.75 -0.42
C VAL A 8 -31.08 28.88 -1.65
N TYR A 9 -30.10 28.90 -2.56
CA TYR A 9 -29.99 27.94 -3.66
C TYR A 9 -30.14 26.53 -3.10
N SER A 10 -31.27 25.87 -3.35
CA SER A 10 -31.34 24.42 -3.23
C SER A 10 -30.44 23.84 -4.33
N GLN A 11 -29.24 23.39 -3.96
CA GLN A 11 -28.54 22.45 -4.82
C GLN A 11 -29.44 21.21 -4.93
N GLU A 12 -29.95 20.94 -6.13
CA GLU A 12 -30.71 19.73 -6.42
C GLU A 12 -29.92 18.52 -5.90
N LYS A 13 -30.46 17.88 -4.86
CA LYS A 13 -29.92 16.65 -4.32
C LYS A 13 -30.25 15.57 -5.34
N MET A 14 -29.28 15.20 -6.19
CA MET A 14 -29.46 14.08 -7.12
C MET A 14 -29.89 12.83 -6.34
N ALA A 15 -30.89 12.12 -6.87
CA ALA A 15 -31.36 10.88 -6.27
C ALA A 15 -30.23 9.82 -6.24
N CYS A 16 -30.17 9.01 -5.19
CA CYS A 16 -29.15 7.97 -5.04
C CYS A 16 -29.15 6.99 -6.21
N ASP A 17 -30.32 6.70 -6.81
CA ASP A 17 -30.43 5.82 -7.97
C ASP A 17 -29.69 6.39 -9.19
N SER A 18 -29.80 7.70 -9.43
CA SER A 18 -29.06 8.39 -10.49
C SER A 18 -27.55 8.36 -10.24
N LEU A 19 -27.13 8.60 -8.99
CA LEU A 19 -25.71 8.49 -8.62
C LEU A 19 -25.19 7.05 -8.70
N SER A 20 -26.03 6.04 -8.42
CA SER A 20 -25.69 4.62 -8.56
C SER A 20 -25.33 4.30 -10.01
N GLY A 21 -26.16 4.69 -10.98
CA GLY A 21 -25.89 4.44 -12.40
C GLY A 21 -24.61 5.13 -12.90
N VAL A 22 -24.33 6.34 -12.41
CA VAL A 22 -23.06 7.03 -12.69
C VAL A 22 -21.87 6.26 -12.13
N LEU A 23 -21.94 5.81 -10.87
CA LEU A 23 -20.87 5.07 -10.22
C LEU A 23 -20.64 3.67 -10.84
N GLU A 24 -21.69 2.99 -11.28
CA GLU A 24 -21.59 1.74 -12.04
C GLU A 24 -20.86 1.95 -13.38
N THR A 25 -21.17 3.04 -14.08
CA THR A 25 -20.45 3.40 -15.31
C THR A 25 -18.97 3.66 -15.02
N ILE A 26 -18.66 4.36 -13.93
CA ILE A 26 -17.29 4.62 -13.50
C ILE A 26 -16.58 3.31 -13.13
N TYR A 27 -17.24 2.39 -12.42
CA TYR A 27 -16.71 1.07 -12.09
C TYR A 27 -16.26 0.33 -13.35
N VAL A 28 -17.12 0.28 -14.37
CA VAL A 28 -16.81 -0.38 -15.64
C VAL A 28 -15.63 0.29 -16.34
N LYS A 29 -15.56 1.61 -16.34
CA LYS A 29 -14.45 2.40 -16.92
C LYS A 29 -13.13 2.21 -16.16
N ASP A 30 -13.19 1.94 -14.86
CA ASP A 30 -12.02 1.65 -14.02
C ASP A 30 -11.51 0.21 -14.24
N GLN A 31 -12.42 -0.78 -14.29
CA GLN A 31 -12.04 -2.19 -14.29
C GLN A 31 -11.73 -2.76 -15.68
N LYS A 32 -12.48 -2.39 -16.74
CA LYS A 32 -12.26 -2.94 -18.10
C LYS A 32 -10.85 -2.71 -18.66
N PRO A 33 -10.22 -1.53 -18.48
CA PRO A 33 -8.83 -1.35 -18.87
C PRO A 33 -7.91 -2.30 -18.13
N ARG A 34 -8.13 -2.54 -16.83
CA ARG A 34 -7.32 -3.46 -16.03
C ARG A 34 -7.45 -4.91 -16.48
N ASP A 35 -8.63 -5.35 -16.87
CA ASP A 35 -8.82 -6.68 -17.47
C ASP A 35 -8.01 -6.84 -18.77
N THR A 36 -8.01 -5.80 -19.59
CA THR A 36 -7.24 -5.78 -20.85
C THR A 36 -5.75 -5.80 -20.60
N LEU A 37 -5.29 -4.96 -19.67
CA LEU A 37 -3.91 -4.91 -19.21
C LEU A 37 -3.44 -6.27 -18.68
N ASN A 38 -4.26 -6.96 -17.88
CA ASN A 38 -3.95 -8.30 -17.38
C ASN A 38 -3.80 -9.32 -18.52
N ARG A 39 -4.60 -9.23 -19.58
CA ARG A 39 -4.44 -10.07 -20.78
C ARG A 39 -3.14 -9.74 -21.52
N LEU A 40 -2.83 -8.46 -21.71
CA LEU A 40 -1.59 -8.02 -22.34
C LEU A 40 -0.35 -8.47 -21.55
N MET A 41 -0.39 -8.39 -20.22
CA MET A 41 0.68 -8.89 -19.35
C MET A 41 0.94 -10.38 -19.53
N LYS A 42 -0.12 -11.19 -19.67
CA LYS A 42 0.01 -12.64 -19.94
C LYS A 42 0.59 -12.93 -21.32
N GLN A 43 0.25 -12.13 -22.33
CA GLN A 43 0.65 -12.36 -23.72
C GLN A 43 2.06 -11.85 -24.03
N PHE A 44 2.41 -10.67 -23.53
CA PHE A 44 3.64 -9.95 -23.92
C PHE A 44 4.67 -9.86 -22.77
N GLY A 45 4.30 -10.26 -21.55
CA GLY A 45 5.13 -10.12 -20.37
C GLY A 45 5.01 -8.74 -19.73
N TYR A 46 5.19 -8.70 -18.41
CA TYR A 46 4.97 -7.53 -17.54
C TYR A 46 5.80 -6.29 -17.97
N ASN A 47 7.04 -6.48 -18.41
CA ASN A 47 7.96 -5.39 -18.77
C ASN A 47 7.92 -5.00 -20.25
N SER A 48 6.99 -5.51 -21.05
CA SER A 48 6.92 -5.18 -22.48
C SER A 48 6.47 -3.74 -22.73
N ASP A 49 6.96 -3.15 -23.81
CA ASP A 49 6.56 -1.79 -24.23
C ASP A 49 5.04 -1.68 -24.44
N THR A 50 4.40 -2.74 -24.94
CA THR A 50 2.94 -2.79 -25.10
C THR A 50 2.22 -2.66 -23.76
N VAL A 51 2.66 -3.40 -22.74
CA VAL A 51 2.09 -3.31 -21.38
C VAL A 51 2.37 -1.94 -20.77
N ASN A 52 3.60 -1.43 -20.89
CA ASN A 52 3.98 -0.13 -20.36
C ASN A 52 3.15 1.01 -20.97
N ARG A 53 2.95 1.01 -22.30
CA ARG A 53 2.10 1.99 -22.98
C ARG A 53 0.64 1.87 -22.55
N TYR A 54 0.10 0.66 -22.47
CA TYR A 54 -1.28 0.47 -22.06
C TYR A 54 -1.51 0.87 -20.60
N TRP A 55 -0.52 0.69 -19.74
CA TRP A 55 -0.59 1.17 -18.36
C TRP A 55 -0.76 2.70 -18.26
N ASN A 56 -0.25 3.48 -19.21
CA ASN A 56 -0.51 4.93 -19.25
C ASN A 56 -1.98 5.25 -19.53
N HIS A 57 -2.63 4.49 -20.40
CA HIS A 57 -4.08 4.61 -20.62
C HIS A 57 -4.88 4.30 -19.35
N VAL A 58 -4.46 3.27 -18.59
CA VAL A 58 -5.08 2.96 -17.29
C VAL A 58 -4.94 4.13 -16.31
N LYS A 59 -3.75 4.73 -16.20
CA LYS A 59 -3.50 5.91 -15.34
C LYS A 59 -4.35 7.13 -15.74
N GLU A 60 -4.56 7.34 -17.03
CA GLU A 60 -5.43 8.39 -17.54
C GLU A 60 -6.88 8.16 -17.09
N MET A 61 -7.39 6.93 -17.26
CA MET A 61 -8.73 6.55 -16.81
C MET A 61 -8.88 6.70 -15.28
N ASP A 62 -7.87 6.28 -14.50
CA ASP A 62 -7.86 6.46 -13.05
C ASP A 62 -8.02 7.94 -12.66
N SER A 63 -7.31 8.83 -13.35
CA SER A 63 -7.35 10.27 -13.08
C SER A 63 -8.72 10.88 -13.39
N LEU A 64 -9.33 10.51 -14.52
CA LEU A 64 -10.67 10.96 -14.92
C LEU A 64 -11.76 10.43 -13.98
N ASN A 65 -11.64 9.16 -13.56
CA ASN A 65 -12.56 8.55 -12.63
C ASN A 65 -12.44 9.19 -11.23
N ALA A 66 -11.21 9.42 -10.76
CA ALA A 66 -10.96 10.09 -9.49
C ALA A 66 -11.59 11.48 -9.45
N LEU A 67 -11.48 12.26 -10.52
CA LEU A 67 -12.12 13.58 -10.59
C LEU A 67 -13.64 13.51 -10.44
N GLN A 68 -14.29 12.49 -11.01
CA GLN A 68 -15.75 12.33 -10.93
C GLN A 68 -16.19 11.82 -9.55
N VAL A 69 -15.53 10.78 -9.03
CA VAL A 69 -15.87 10.17 -7.73
C VAL A 69 -15.62 11.16 -6.59
N THR A 70 -14.52 11.91 -6.63
CA THR A 70 -14.24 12.92 -5.61
C THR A 70 -15.28 14.03 -5.60
N LYS A 71 -15.80 14.48 -6.75
CA LYS A 71 -16.93 15.43 -6.80
C LYS A 71 -18.19 14.87 -6.13
N ILE A 72 -18.48 13.58 -6.33
CA ILE A 72 -19.62 12.91 -5.68
C ILE A 72 -19.40 12.84 -4.17
N ILE A 73 -18.24 12.38 -3.71
CA ILE A 73 -17.93 12.25 -2.29
C ILE A 73 -17.88 13.63 -1.61
N ASP A 74 -17.29 14.64 -2.25
CA ASP A 74 -17.16 15.98 -1.68
C ASP A 74 -18.53 16.69 -1.58
N ARG A 75 -19.47 16.39 -2.48
CA ARG A 75 -20.82 16.98 -2.47
C ARG A 75 -21.82 16.22 -1.59
N TYR A 76 -21.83 14.89 -1.67
CA TYR A 76 -22.87 14.05 -1.07
C TYR A 76 -22.38 13.23 0.12
N GLY A 77 -21.07 13.25 0.39
CA GLY A 77 -20.43 12.32 1.31
C GLY A 77 -20.28 10.92 0.71
N TRP A 78 -19.82 9.98 1.55
CA TRP A 78 -19.80 8.57 1.18
C TRP A 78 -21.23 8.04 1.14
N LEU A 79 -21.68 7.59 -0.03
CA LEU A 79 -23.06 7.13 -0.20
C LEU A 79 -23.30 5.82 0.57
N PRO A 80 -24.45 5.64 1.23
CA PRO A 80 -24.76 4.41 1.95
C PRO A 80 -24.88 3.24 0.98
N GLN A 81 -24.16 2.15 1.23
CA GLN A 81 -24.23 0.92 0.42
C GLN A 81 -25.65 0.32 0.31
N GLN A 82 -26.56 0.66 1.23
CA GLN A 82 -27.96 0.23 1.22
C GLN A 82 -28.84 1.07 0.27
N LYS A 83 -28.31 2.16 -0.29
CA LYS A 83 -29.02 3.12 -1.15
C LYS A 83 -28.50 3.16 -2.58
N ILE A 84 -27.46 2.38 -2.89
CA ILE A 84 -26.85 2.26 -4.20
C ILE A 84 -26.54 0.79 -4.45
N SER A 85 -26.24 0.43 -5.70
CA SER A 85 -25.87 -0.95 -6.01
C SER A 85 -24.53 -1.35 -5.36
N PRO A 86 -24.27 -2.66 -5.15
CA PRO A 86 -22.98 -3.14 -4.68
C PRO A 86 -21.81 -2.70 -5.56
N MET A 87 -22.02 -2.64 -6.88
CA MET A 87 -21.03 -2.18 -7.86
C MET A 87 -20.72 -0.69 -7.68
N ALA A 88 -21.76 0.15 -7.51
CA ALA A 88 -21.59 1.57 -7.24
C ALA A 88 -20.85 1.81 -5.90
N ALA A 89 -21.21 1.07 -4.86
CA ALA A 89 -20.55 1.16 -3.55
C ALA A 89 -19.06 0.77 -3.64
N GLN A 90 -18.74 -0.26 -4.42
CA GLN A 90 -17.37 -0.66 -4.69
C GLN A 90 -16.60 0.39 -5.50
N ALA A 91 -17.25 1.03 -6.49
CA ALA A 91 -16.67 2.08 -7.31
C ALA A 91 -16.10 3.24 -6.47
N LEU A 92 -16.84 3.68 -5.45
CA LEU A 92 -16.40 4.73 -4.52
C LEU A 92 -15.04 4.41 -3.90
N TYR A 93 -14.84 3.15 -3.49
CA TYR A 93 -13.60 2.72 -2.86
C TYR A 93 -12.47 2.52 -3.86
N ILE A 94 -12.67 1.70 -4.90
CA ILE A 94 -11.58 1.29 -5.80
C ILE A 94 -10.99 2.49 -6.55
N VAL A 95 -11.80 3.47 -6.92
CA VAL A 95 -11.32 4.67 -7.62
C VAL A 95 -10.40 5.51 -6.73
N ILE A 96 -10.78 5.71 -5.47
CA ILE A 96 -9.92 6.41 -4.50
C ILE A 96 -8.65 5.58 -4.22
N GLN A 97 -8.80 4.26 -4.11
CA GLN A 97 -7.71 3.31 -3.91
C GLN A 97 -6.72 3.27 -5.10
N HIS A 98 -7.14 3.65 -6.31
CA HIS A 98 -6.32 3.78 -7.52
C HIS A 98 -5.74 5.19 -7.72
N ALA A 99 -6.04 6.15 -6.84
CA ALA A 99 -5.55 7.52 -6.92
C ALA A 99 -4.63 7.87 -5.72
N PRO A 100 -3.36 7.39 -5.70
CA PRO A 100 -2.43 7.57 -4.57
C PRO A 100 -2.34 8.98 -4.01
N ALA A 101 -2.32 9.99 -4.89
CA ALA A 101 -2.17 11.39 -4.50
C ALA A 101 -3.29 11.94 -3.60
N ILE A 102 -4.45 11.29 -3.57
CA ILE A 102 -5.62 11.74 -2.78
C ILE A 102 -6.02 10.77 -1.67
N GLN A 103 -5.37 9.60 -1.55
CA GLN A 103 -5.77 8.58 -0.56
C GLN A 103 -5.78 9.13 0.86
N GLU A 104 -4.76 9.92 1.23
CA GLU A 104 -4.67 10.56 2.55
C GLU A 104 -5.80 11.54 2.84
N LYS A 105 -6.22 12.32 1.83
CA LYS A 105 -7.36 13.24 1.94
C LYS A 105 -8.65 12.48 2.26
N TYR A 106 -8.86 11.32 1.64
CA TYR A 106 -10.11 10.56 1.75
C TYR A 106 -10.11 9.47 2.83
N LEU A 107 -8.96 9.13 3.42
CA LEU A 107 -8.87 8.14 4.50
C LEU A 107 -9.76 8.49 5.72
N PRO A 108 -9.80 9.74 6.23
CA PRO A 108 -10.72 10.12 7.29
C PRO A 108 -12.19 10.07 6.86
N VAL A 109 -12.49 10.33 5.59
CA VAL A 109 -13.85 10.25 5.03
C VAL A 109 -14.33 8.81 4.99
N LEU A 110 -13.51 7.89 4.50
CA LEU A 110 -13.77 6.46 4.52
C LEU A 110 -13.96 5.96 5.96
N LYS A 111 -13.13 6.41 6.92
CA LYS A 111 -13.30 6.04 8.32
C LYS A 111 -14.68 6.44 8.85
N LYS A 112 -15.12 7.68 8.60
CA LYS A 112 -16.46 8.15 9.00
C LYS A 112 -17.57 7.35 8.33
N ALA A 113 -17.38 6.94 7.07
CA ALA A 113 -18.33 6.09 6.35
C ALA A 113 -18.46 4.71 7.00
N ILE A 114 -17.35 4.10 7.41
CA ILE A 114 -17.32 2.82 8.14
C ILE A 114 -18.01 2.95 9.48
N ASP A 115 -17.73 4.01 10.24
CA ASP A 115 -18.36 4.27 11.53
C ASP A 115 -19.90 4.39 11.41
N ARG A 116 -20.40 4.78 10.24
CA ARG A 116 -21.83 4.84 9.88
C ARG A 116 -22.39 3.56 9.24
N GLY A 117 -21.55 2.54 9.00
CA GLY A 117 -21.98 1.31 8.33
C GLY A 117 -22.20 1.45 6.81
N PHE A 118 -21.61 2.46 6.18
CA PHE A 118 -21.76 2.76 4.75
C PHE A 118 -20.66 2.13 3.89
N ALA A 119 -19.57 1.68 4.50
CA ALA A 119 -18.44 1.04 3.83
C ALA A 119 -17.91 -0.13 4.64
N LYS A 120 -17.24 -1.07 3.97
CA LYS A 120 -16.61 -2.22 4.60
C LYS A 120 -15.36 -1.80 5.39
N LYS A 121 -15.17 -2.38 6.58
CA LYS A 121 -14.00 -2.10 7.42
C LYS A 121 -12.68 -2.42 6.69
N GLU A 122 -12.63 -3.53 5.97
CA GLU A 122 -11.44 -3.97 5.22
C GLU A 122 -10.88 -2.90 4.26
N TYR A 123 -11.75 -2.05 3.69
CA TYR A 123 -11.34 -0.95 2.81
C TYR A 123 -10.40 0.02 3.51
N TYR A 124 -10.64 0.33 4.79
CA TYR A 124 -9.73 1.17 5.55
C TYR A 124 -8.39 0.47 5.80
N ALA A 125 -8.39 -0.83 6.11
CA ALA A 125 -7.16 -1.58 6.35
C ALA A 125 -6.23 -1.57 5.12
N TYR A 126 -6.79 -1.84 3.94
CA TYR A 126 -6.06 -1.80 2.67
C TYR A 126 -5.54 -0.40 2.31
N MET A 127 -6.39 0.63 2.43
CA MET A 127 -5.99 1.99 2.08
C MET A 127 -4.96 2.56 3.07
N TYR A 128 -5.16 2.32 4.37
CA TYR A 128 -4.22 2.74 5.41
C TYR A 128 -2.84 2.15 5.18
N ASP A 129 -2.75 0.82 5.02
CA ASP A 129 -1.47 0.15 4.82
C ASP A 129 -0.78 0.59 3.53
N ARG A 130 -1.54 0.87 2.45
CA ARG A 130 -1.00 1.41 1.20
C ARG A 130 -0.38 2.79 1.38
N ILE A 131 -1.05 3.69 2.10
CA ILE A 131 -0.50 5.01 2.46
C ILE A 131 0.79 4.83 3.28
N GLN A 132 0.82 3.89 4.23
CA GLN A 132 2.04 3.62 4.99
C GLN A 132 3.17 3.08 4.12
N MET A 133 2.88 2.16 3.21
CA MET A 133 3.86 1.64 2.26
C MET A 133 4.45 2.75 1.39
N PHE A 134 3.63 3.64 0.81
CA PHE A 134 4.14 4.77 0.01
C PHE A 134 4.99 5.76 0.82
N HIS A 135 4.73 5.85 2.13
CA HIS A 135 5.55 6.62 3.06
C HIS A 135 6.74 5.85 3.65
N ASN A 136 7.04 4.66 3.14
CA ASN A 136 8.10 3.80 3.66
C ASN A 136 7.97 3.48 5.16
N LYS A 137 6.72 3.40 5.65
CA LYS A 137 6.37 3.13 7.06
C LYS A 137 5.88 1.69 7.22
N TYR A 138 5.92 1.20 8.46
CA TYR A 138 5.28 -0.06 8.81
C TYR A 138 3.78 -0.01 8.56
N GLN A 139 3.24 -1.11 8.04
CA GLN A 139 1.80 -1.30 7.90
C GLN A 139 1.20 -1.89 9.19
N LEU A 140 -0.11 -1.76 9.39
CA LEU A 140 -0.80 -2.27 10.59
C LEU A 140 -1.53 -3.59 10.35
N TYR A 141 -2.09 -3.76 9.15
CA TYR A 141 -3.00 -4.88 8.85
C TYR A 141 -2.41 -5.92 7.90
N GLY A 142 -1.19 -5.70 7.36
CA GLY A 142 -0.49 -6.71 6.58
C GLY A 142 -1.11 -6.92 5.20
N THR A 143 -1.65 -5.87 4.58
CA THR A 143 -2.36 -5.98 3.30
C THR A 143 -1.49 -5.69 2.08
N GLN A 144 -0.33 -5.02 2.25
CA GLN A 144 0.56 -4.67 1.15
C GLN A 144 1.78 -5.58 1.09
N TYR A 145 2.23 -5.83 -0.13
CA TYR A 145 3.40 -6.64 -0.47
C TYR A 145 4.33 -5.82 -1.37
N GLY A 146 5.62 -6.11 -1.31
CA GLY A 146 6.61 -5.63 -2.26
C GLY A 146 7.35 -6.80 -2.91
N SER A 147 8.47 -6.50 -3.56
CA SER A 147 9.39 -7.49 -4.08
C SER A 147 10.78 -7.27 -3.49
N ASP A 148 11.50 -8.34 -3.20
CA ASP A 148 12.92 -8.25 -2.85
C ASP A 148 13.79 -8.08 -4.11
N ARG A 149 15.12 -8.03 -3.94
CA ARG A 149 16.04 -7.88 -5.07
C ARG A 149 16.02 -9.05 -6.06
N SER A 150 15.57 -10.23 -5.61
CA SER A 150 15.42 -11.40 -6.48
C SER A 150 14.09 -11.42 -7.24
N GLY A 151 13.23 -10.42 -7.00
CA GLY A 151 11.88 -10.36 -7.57
C GLY A 151 10.85 -11.21 -6.80
N LYS A 152 11.24 -11.84 -5.68
CA LYS A 152 10.32 -12.62 -4.86
C LYS A 152 9.37 -11.70 -4.10
N THR A 153 8.08 -12.04 -4.09
CA THR A 153 7.07 -11.31 -3.33
C THR A 153 7.37 -11.38 -1.84
N VAL A 154 7.42 -10.24 -1.17
CA VAL A 154 7.64 -10.14 0.28
C VAL A 154 6.55 -9.32 0.94
N LEU A 155 6.12 -9.73 2.13
CA LEU A 155 5.18 -8.93 2.90
C LEU A 155 5.85 -7.63 3.32
N TRP A 156 5.19 -6.49 3.06
CA TRP A 156 5.73 -5.21 3.52
C TRP A 156 5.82 -5.19 5.06
N PRO A 157 6.84 -4.57 5.69
CA PRO A 157 7.03 -4.69 7.14
C PRO A 157 5.79 -4.31 7.97
N VAL A 158 5.40 -5.19 8.89
CA VAL A 158 4.20 -5.02 9.73
C VAL A 158 4.59 -4.60 11.14
N LYS A 159 3.91 -3.60 11.70
CA LYS A 159 4.08 -3.19 13.09
C LYS A 159 3.47 -4.26 14.01
N ASN A 160 4.22 -4.72 15.02
CA ASN A 160 3.76 -5.69 16.02
C ASN A 160 3.00 -6.88 15.38
N ALA A 161 3.76 -7.78 14.76
CA ALA A 161 3.25 -8.95 14.06
C ALA A 161 2.45 -9.91 14.97
N VAL A 162 2.78 -9.97 16.27
CA VAL A 162 2.05 -10.80 17.26
C VAL A 162 0.57 -10.42 17.31
N GLN A 163 0.27 -9.11 17.25
CA GLN A 163 -1.10 -8.59 17.30
C GLN A 163 -1.74 -8.42 15.91
N LEU A 164 -1.09 -8.89 14.84
CA LEU A 164 -1.55 -8.70 13.46
C LEU A 164 -2.92 -9.33 13.22
N ASN A 165 -3.06 -10.63 13.52
CA ASN A 165 -4.31 -11.34 13.26
C ASN A 165 -5.48 -10.83 14.12
N VAL A 166 -5.20 -10.31 15.31
CA VAL A 166 -6.20 -9.62 16.14
C VAL A 166 -6.70 -8.35 15.42
N ARG A 167 -5.79 -7.50 14.94
CA ARG A 167 -6.16 -6.29 14.17
C ARG A 167 -6.91 -6.63 12.88
N ARG A 168 -6.48 -7.67 12.16
CA ARG A 168 -7.11 -8.13 10.91
C ARG A 168 -8.55 -8.58 11.16
N LYS A 169 -8.78 -9.40 12.18
CA LYS A 169 -10.11 -9.86 12.58
C LYS A 169 -11.06 -8.70 12.88
N LEU A 170 -10.59 -7.67 13.60
CA LEU A 170 -11.39 -6.46 13.90
C LEU A 170 -11.82 -5.69 12.64
N MET A 171 -11.07 -5.82 11.54
CA MET A 171 -11.35 -5.20 10.26
C MET A 171 -12.12 -6.11 9.29
N GLY A 172 -12.52 -7.31 9.72
CA GLY A 172 -13.20 -8.29 8.87
C GLY A 172 -12.28 -9.02 7.89
N LEU A 173 -10.96 -8.93 8.07
CA LEU A 173 -9.97 -9.67 7.29
C LEU A 173 -9.73 -11.06 7.88
N GLY A 174 -9.42 -12.03 7.03
CA GLY A 174 -8.88 -13.33 7.46
C GLY A 174 -7.49 -13.19 8.10
N THR A 175 -6.91 -14.28 8.57
CA THR A 175 -5.54 -14.31 9.08
C THR A 175 -4.52 -13.95 7.98
N ILE A 176 -3.31 -13.56 8.37
CA ILE A 176 -2.26 -13.28 7.39
C ILE A 176 -1.89 -14.56 6.64
N GLU A 177 -1.87 -15.70 7.33
CA GLU A 177 -1.57 -17.03 6.79
C GLU A 177 -2.58 -17.48 5.73
N GLU A 178 -3.86 -17.23 5.95
CA GLU A 178 -4.91 -17.52 4.97
C GLU A 178 -4.76 -16.66 3.71
N GLN A 179 -4.48 -15.36 3.87
CA GLN A 179 -4.34 -14.43 2.75
C GLN A 179 -3.13 -14.75 1.87
N SER A 180 -2.07 -15.27 2.49
CA SER A 180 -0.79 -15.50 1.83
C SER A 180 -0.60 -16.97 1.39
N LYS A 181 -1.63 -17.80 1.53
CA LYS A 181 -1.62 -19.20 1.11
C LYS A 181 -1.30 -19.32 -0.39
N GLY A 182 -0.31 -20.14 -0.73
CA GLY A 182 0.13 -20.35 -2.12
C GLY A 182 1.07 -19.27 -2.67
N MET A 183 1.37 -18.23 -1.89
CA MET A 183 2.46 -17.30 -2.20
C MET A 183 3.74 -17.80 -1.52
N GLU A 184 4.86 -17.81 -2.23
CA GLU A 184 6.15 -17.88 -1.56
C GLU A 184 6.54 -16.48 -1.08
N TYR A 185 6.36 -16.18 0.21
CA TYR A 185 6.76 -14.91 0.80
C TYR A 185 7.61 -15.14 2.04
N THR A 186 8.58 -14.26 2.26
CA THR A 186 9.41 -14.25 3.47
C THR A 186 8.85 -13.21 4.43
N PHE A 187 8.57 -13.61 5.68
CA PHE A 187 8.36 -12.63 6.75
C PHE A 187 9.69 -11.94 7.04
N ILE A 188 9.81 -10.67 6.67
CA ILE A 188 10.75 -9.80 7.36
C ILE A 188 10.04 -9.42 8.65
N ASN A 189 10.10 -10.26 9.69
CA ASN A 189 9.81 -9.80 11.03
C ASN A 189 10.84 -8.71 11.32
N PRO A 190 10.56 -7.38 11.30
CA PRO A 190 11.45 -6.48 12.03
C PRO A 190 11.49 -7.06 13.43
N ALA A 191 12.70 -7.30 13.95
CA ALA A 191 12.88 -7.99 15.21
C ALA A 191 12.16 -7.19 16.31
N ILE A 192 10.91 -7.54 16.57
CA ILE A 192 10.10 -7.20 17.74
C ILE A 192 9.86 -5.70 17.89
N ASP A 193 8.74 -5.36 18.51
CA ASP A 193 8.48 -4.09 19.18
C ASP A 193 9.54 -3.72 20.27
N SER A 194 10.75 -4.34 20.27
CA SER A 194 11.80 -4.18 21.28
C SER A 194 12.80 -3.06 20.95
N LEU A 195 12.67 -2.46 19.77
CA LEU A 195 13.60 -1.46 19.23
C LEU A 195 13.12 -0.02 19.44
N LYS A 196 12.50 0.29 20.59
CA LYS A 196 12.30 1.70 20.99
C LYS A 196 13.64 2.43 20.83
N ASN A 197 13.67 3.45 19.97
CA ASN A 197 14.86 4.26 19.64
C ASN A 197 16.02 3.53 18.91
N ARG A 198 15.81 2.37 18.28
CA ARG A 198 16.85 1.66 17.50
C ARG A 198 16.45 1.55 16.03
N ILE A 199 17.41 1.77 15.14
CA ILE A 199 17.24 1.71 13.68
C ILE A 199 17.73 0.34 13.20
N VAL A 200 16.98 -0.30 12.30
CA VAL A 200 17.37 -1.57 11.66
C VAL A 200 17.97 -1.25 10.29
N PHE A 201 19.18 -1.76 10.02
CA PHE A 201 19.79 -1.69 8.71
C PHE A 201 19.72 -3.07 8.07
N PHE A 202 19.31 -3.12 6.81
CA PHE A 202 19.35 -4.32 6.01
C PHE A 202 19.74 -3.96 4.59
N GLY A 203 20.31 -4.91 3.86
CA GLY A 203 20.78 -4.70 2.50
C GLY A 203 21.52 -5.91 1.97
N ASN A 204 22.06 -5.78 0.76
CA ASN A 204 22.92 -6.81 0.18
C ASN A 204 24.32 -6.24 -0.09
N VAL A 205 25.32 -7.09 0.04
CA VAL A 205 26.70 -6.81 -0.38
C VAL A 205 26.99 -7.60 -1.65
N GLU A 206 27.37 -6.89 -2.70
CA GLU A 206 27.65 -7.43 -4.04
C GLU A 206 29.07 -7.01 -4.48
N ASN A 207 29.70 -7.79 -5.36
CA ASN A 207 30.99 -7.41 -5.97
C ASN A 207 30.79 -6.51 -7.20
N THR A 208 31.87 -6.09 -7.86
CA THR A 208 31.82 -5.24 -9.08
C THR A 208 31.12 -5.90 -10.28
N ARG A 209 30.81 -7.20 -10.20
CA ARG A 209 30.05 -7.97 -11.19
C ARG A 209 28.61 -8.26 -10.72
N GLN A 210 28.12 -7.56 -9.69
CA GLN A 210 26.79 -7.73 -9.09
C GLN A 210 26.53 -9.13 -8.51
N GLN A 211 27.58 -9.88 -8.17
CA GLN A 211 27.43 -11.18 -7.53
C GLN A 211 27.37 -11.03 -6.01
N PRO A 212 26.50 -11.78 -5.30
CA PRO A 212 26.39 -11.70 -3.85
C PRO A 212 27.69 -12.10 -3.17
N VAL A 213 28.03 -11.38 -2.10
CA VAL A 213 29.25 -11.61 -1.35
C VAL A 213 28.92 -12.15 0.04
N PRO A 214 29.12 -13.45 0.28
CA PRO A 214 28.85 -14.04 1.59
C PRO A 214 29.95 -13.72 2.61
N ASP A 215 29.60 -13.88 3.88
CA ASP A 215 30.51 -13.77 5.03
C ASP A 215 31.23 -12.41 5.15
N VAL A 216 30.59 -11.34 4.69
CA VAL A 216 31.04 -9.97 4.93
C VAL A 216 30.61 -9.56 6.31
N ALA A 217 31.57 -9.35 7.20
CA ALA A 217 31.30 -8.87 8.55
C ALA A 217 31.06 -7.37 8.56
N ILE A 218 30.07 -6.96 9.35
CA ILE A 218 29.59 -5.59 9.46
C ILE A 218 29.90 -5.12 10.86
N TYR A 219 30.64 -4.02 10.96
CA TYR A 219 31.12 -3.48 12.23
C TYR A 219 30.57 -2.07 12.45
N ASP A 220 30.37 -1.70 13.70
CA ASP A 220 30.27 -0.29 14.06
C ASP A 220 31.65 0.39 14.09
N SER A 221 31.65 1.68 14.42
CA SER A 221 32.85 2.49 14.59
C SER A 221 33.78 2.04 15.71
N GLU A 222 33.28 1.27 16.68
CA GLU A 222 34.06 0.72 17.80
C GLU A 222 34.63 -0.67 17.48
N LYS A 223 34.45 -1.14 16.24
CA LYS A 223 34.88 -2.46 15.75
C LYS A 223 34.13 -3.61 16.41
N GLN A 224 32.95 -3.39 16.99
CA GLN A 224 32.07 -4.46 17.40
C GLN A 224 31.37 -5.05 16.16
N CYS A 225 31.39 -6.38 16.03
CA CYS A 225 30.70 -7.06 14.93
C CYS A 225 29.17 -7.04 15.17
N LEU A 226 28.44 -6.34 14.31
CA LEU A 226 26.98 -6.21 14.35
C LEU A 226 26.26 -7.34 13.61
N GLY A 227 26.94 -7.99 12.66
CA GLY A 227 26.38 -9.09 11.87
C GLY A 227 27.23 -9.46 10.68
N ARG A 228 26.78 -10.44 9.90
CA ARG A 228 27.45 -10.92 8.68
C ARG A 228 26.44 -11.10 7.56
N THR A 229 26.91 -10.98 6.32
CA THR A 229 26.09 -11.35 5.16
C THR A 229 25.92 -12.86 5.08
N ASP A 230 24.73 -13.31 4.70
CA ASP A 230 24.43 -14.71 4.44
C ASP A 230 24.99 -15.18 3.08
N ARG A 231 24.64 -16.41 2.67
CA ARG A 231 25.08 -17.00 1.39
C ARG A 231 24.64 -16.21 0.16
N LEU A 232 23.60 -15.38 0.28
CA LEU A 232 23.05 -14.54 -0.78
C LEU A 232 23.51 -13.08 -0.65
N GLY A 233 24.48 -12.80 0.22
CA GLY A 233 25.00 -11.45 0.42
C GLY A 233 24.07 -10.55 1.25
N TYR A 234 22.97 -11.08 1.79
CA TYR A 234 21.99 -10.31 2.56
C TYR A 234 22.43 -10.14 4.00
N PHE A 235 22.21 -8.96 4.57
CA PHE A 235 22.39 -8.70 6.00
C PHE A 235 21.20 -7.98 6.62
N LYS A 236 21.08 -8.14 7.93
CA LYS A 236 20.18 -7.38 8.79
C LYS A 236 20.84 -7.17 10.16
N ILE A 237 21.03 -5.91 10.55
CA ILE A 237 21.71 -5.52 11.78
C ILE A 237 20.92 -4.43 12.51
N VAL A 238 21.23 -4.23 13.79
CA VAL A 238 20.58 -3.24 14.64
C VAL A 238 21.63 -2.41 15.38
N PRO A 239 22.23 -1.40 14.73
CA PRO A 239 23.20 -0.51 15.37
C PRO A 239 22.57 0.28 16.52
N ASP A 240 23.42 0.69 17.47
CA ASP A 240 23.04 1.68 18.48
C ASP A 240 23.18 3.12 17.94
N LYS A 241 22.86 4.12 18.75
CA LYS A 241 22.93 5.54 18.33
C LYS A 241 24.36 6.03 18.09
N SER A 242 25.36 5.48 18.77
CA SER A 242 26.78 5.83 18.63
C SER A 242 27.32 5.41 17.26
N ALA A 243 27.02 4.16 16.87
CA ALA A 243 27.37 3.62 15.56
C ALA A 243 26.81 4.46 14.40
N LEU A 244 25.65 5.09 14.58
CA LEU A 244 25.04 5.94 13.55
C LEU A 244 25.71 7.30 13.38
N LYS A 245 26.34 7.83 14.43
CA LYS A 245 27.07 9.11 14.35
C LYS A 245 28.41 8.96 13.63
N ASN A 246 29.05 7.80 13.82
CA ASN A 246 30.43 7.56 13.40
C ASN A 246 30.54 6.65 12.16
N GLY A 247 29.46 5.98 11.77
CA GLY A 247 29.39 5.15 10.58
C GLY A 247 29.50 3.65 10.84
N ILE A 248 29.10 2.88 9.83
CA ILE A 248 29.13 1.42 9.79
C ILE A 248 30.12 1.00 8.71
N TYR A 249 30.95 0.01 8.99
CA TYR A 249 32.01 -0.44 8.08
C TYR A 249 31.83 -1.91 7.70
N LEU A 250 32.11 -2.22 6.44
CA LEU A 250 32.09 -3.58 5.92
C LEU A 250 33.52 -4.11 5.80
N LYS A 251 33.79 -5.29 6.33
CA LYS A 251 35.10 -5.94 6.21
C LYS A 251 34.93 -7.38 5.76
N LYS A 252 35.50 -7.68 4.59
CA LYS A 252 35.69 -9.04 4.10
C LYS A 252 37.13 -9.48 4.39
N LYS A 253 37.32 -10.67 4.95
CA LYS A 253 38.66 -11.26 5.09
C LYS A 253 39.12 -11.68 3.70
N ILE A 254 40.13 -10.99 3.15
CA ILE A 254 40.80 -11.46 1.93
C ILE A 254 41.72 -12.59 2.38
N MET A 255 41.33 -13.83 2.09
CA MET A 255 42.27 -14.94 2.19
C MET A 255 43.31 -14.74 1.07
N ARG A 256 44.57 -14.56 1.47
CA ARG A 256 45.70 -14.68 0.56
C ARG A 256 45.99 -16.15 0.32
#